data_AF-A0A5B0HR27-F1
#
_entry.id   AF-A0A5B0HR27-F1
#
_cell.length_a   1.000
_cell.length_b   1.000
_cell.length_c   1.000
_cell.angle_alpha   90.00
_cell.angle_beta   90.00
_cell.angle_gamma   90.00
#
_symmetry.space_group_name_H-M   'P 1'
#
loop_
_entity.id
_entity.type
_entity.pdbx_description
1 polymer ?
#
loop_
_entity_poly.entity_id
_entity_poly.type
_entity_poly.pdbx_seq_one_letter_code
_entity_poly.pdbx_strand_id
1 'polypeptide(L)'
;MLLAGRLRWSRPGQRPLLHRRRPSGRHHHAGGARPGPPRPEGPPPVTVESEVSLTSVNGGRLPGFLARPETDTPGPTIVMIYEIFGMTPEMRRIARELAREGYTVLIPDLFSPAAG
;
A
#
# COMPACT_ATOMS: atom_id res chain seq x y z
N MET A 1 -32.56 -61.99 -1.51
CA MET A 1 -31.39 -62.13 -2.40
C MET A 1 -31.03 -60.75 -2.94
N LEU A 2 -30.12 -60.01 -2.28
CA LEU A 2 -28.96 -59.30 -2.86
C LEU A 2 -28.17 -58.61 -1.75
N LEU A 3 -26.87 -58.50 -2.00
CA LEU A 3 -25.76 -58.43 -1.05
C LEU A 3 -25.49 -57.05 -0.42
N ALA A 4 -24.85 -57.11 0.74
CA ALA A 4 -24.11 -56.03 1.40
C ALA A 4 -22.95 -55.49 0.54
N GLY A 5 -22.58 -54.22 0.78
CA GLY A 5 -21.35 -53.65 0.23
C GLY A 5 -20.94 -52.33 0.92
N ARG A 6 -20.26 -52.41 2.07
CA ARG A 6 -19.47 -51.30 2.60
C ARG A 6 -18.19 -51.19 1.76
N LEU A 7 -18.11 -50.22 0.86
CA LEU A 7 -16.85 -49.90 0.20
C LEU A 7 -16.07 -48.88 1.04
N ARG A 8 -14.99 -49.39 1.64
CA ARG A 8 -13.92 -48.63 2.27
C ARG A 8 -13.05 -48.03 1.16
N TRP A 9 -13.10 -46.71 0.99
CA TRP A 9 -12.21 -46.02 0.06
C TRP A 9 -10.81 -45.90 0.68
N SER A 10 -9.81 -46.53 0.05
CA SER A 10 -8.39 -46.28 0.33
C SER A 10 -7.87 -45.29 -0.70
N ARG A 11 -7.36 -44.13 -0.27
CA ARG A 11 -6.74 -43.11 -1.14
C ARG A 11 -5.29 -43.50 -1.42
N PRO A 12 -4.85 -43.72 -2.68
CA PRO A 12 -3.44 -43.76 -3.01
C PRO A 12 -2.95 -42.36 -3.44
N GLY A 13 -1.82 -41.91 -2.90
CA GLY A 13 -0.98 -40.93 -3.59
C GLY A 13 -0.95 -39.49 -3.08
N GLN A 14 -1.23 -39.22 -1.79
CA GLN A 14 -0.86 -37.92 -1.22
C GLN A 14 0.63 -37.94 -0.86
N ARG A 15 1.48 -37.49 -1.79
CA ARG A 15 2.83 -37.05 -1.47
C ARG A 15 2.71 -35.98 -0.40
N PRO A 16 3.41 -36.06 0.74
CA PRO A 16 3.44 -34.95 1.67
C PRO A 16 4.16 -33.83 0.92
N LEU A 17 3.40 -32.82 0.49
CA LEU A 17 3.97 -31.51 0.25
C LEU A 17 4.56 -31.13 1.60
N LEU A 18 5.87 -31.32 1.75
CA LEU A 18 6.64 -30.77 2.83
C LEU A 18 6.31 -29.28 2.80
N HIS A 19 5.40 -28.86 3.68
CA HIS A 19 5.26 -27.47 4.06
C HIS A 19 6.62 -27.13 4.65
N ARG A 20 7.53 -26.68 3.79
CA ARG A 20 8.71 -25.95 4.21
C ARG A 20 8.11 -24.74 4.90
N ARG A 21 7.94 -24.84 6.23
CA ARG A 21 7.62 -23.72 7.09
C ARG A 21 8.66 -22.69 6.72
N ARG A 22 8.24 -21.65 5.99
CA ARG A 22 9.04 -20.45 5.90
C ARG A 22 9.32 -20.08 7.35
N PRO A 23 10.58 -19.78 7.73
CA PRO A 23 10.83 -19.28 9.06
C PRO A 23 9.89 -18.11 9.23
N SER A 24 9.00 -18.20 10.22
CA SER A 24 8.20 -17.09 10.67
C SER A 24 9.18 -16.09 11.26
N GLY A 25 9.83 -15.34 10.37
CA GLY A 25 10.48 -14.09 10.72
C GLY A 25 9.39 -13.30 11.41
N ARG A 26 9.60 -13.06 12.70
CA ARG A 26 8.74 -12.20 13.49
C ARG A 26 8.58 -10.89 12.70
N HIS A 27 7.42 -10.71 12.07
CA HIS A 27 6.96 -9.37 11.75
C HIS A 27 6.68 -8.73 13.11
N HIS A 28 7.70 -8.12 13.69
CA HIS A 28 7.52 -7.16 14.76
C HIS A 28 6.71 -6.00 14.16
N HIS A 29 5.39 -6.14 14.09
CA HIS A 29 4.50 -4.99 14.12
C HIS A 29 4.64 -4.39 15.51
N ALA A 30 5.72 -3.63 15.72
CA ALA A 30 5.80 -2.69 16.81
C ALA A 30 4.73 -1.64 16.53
N GLY A 31 3.53 -1.87 17.05
CA GLY A 31 2.35 -1.02 16.95
C GLY A 31 2.47 0.26 17.77
N GLY A 32 3.53 1.03 17.51
CA GLY A 32 3.57 2.44 17.85
C GLY A 32 3.49 3.23 16.55
N ALA A 33 2.64 4.25 16.48
CA ALA A 33 2.80 5.26 15.45
C ALA A 33 4.26 5.73 15.52
N ARG A 34 5.02 5.59 14.43
CA ARG A 34 6.34 6.23 14.38
C ARG A 34 6.09 7.71 14.68
N PRO A 35 6.84 8.32 15.63
CA PRO A 35 6.74 9.75 15.80
C PRO A 35 6.91 10.40 14.42
N GLY A 36 6.08 11.41 14.15
CA GLY A 36 6.20 12.17 12.91
C GLY A 36 7.64 12.65 12.72
N PRO A 37 8.07 12.94 11.48
CA PRO A 37 9.38 13.51 11.29
C PRO A 37 9.47 14.78 12.15
N PRO A 38 10.60 15.04 12.83
CA PRO A 38 10.79 16.33 13.46
C PRO A 38 10.58 17.38 12.38
N ARG A 39 9.81 18.43 12.71
CA ARG A 39 9.62 19.54 11.78
C ARG A 39 11.02 20.01 11.34
N PRO A 40 11.30 20.11 10.04
CA PRO A 40 12.62 20.55 9.58
C PRO A 40 12.96 21.90 10.21
N GLU A 41 14.13 22.00 10.84
CA GLU A 41 14.66 23.28 11.31
C GLU A 41 15.13 24.09 10.10
N GLY A 42 14.58 25.30 9.92
CA GLY A 42 14.88 26.17 8.79
C GLY A 42 13.68 26.43 7.87
N PRO A 43 13.90 27.02 6.69
CA PRO A 43 12.82 27.25 5.73
C PRO A 43 12.21 25.90 5.30
N PRO A 44 10.89 25.86 5.01
CA PRO A 44 10.25 24.64 4.57
C PRO A 44 10.96 24.08 3.32
N PRO A 45 11.16 22.75 3.24
CA PRO A 45 11.80 22.14 2.08
C PRO A 45 11.00 22.44 0.81
N VAL A 46 11.74 22.59 -0.29
CA VAL A 46 11.15 22.64 -1.62
C VAL A 46 10.36 21.33 -1.82
N THR A 47 9.16 21.46 -2.38
CA THR A 47 8.28 20.31 -2.65
C THR A 47 8.40 19.93 -4.11
N VAL A 48 8.64 18.65 -4.38
CA VAL A 48 8.61 18.06 -5.72
C VAL A 48 7.27 17.36 -5.91
N GLU A 49 6.64 17.59 -7.07
CA GLU A 49 5.34 17.03 -7.42
C GLU A 49 5.43 16.19 -8.68
N SER A 50 4.67 15.10 -8.72
CA SER A 50 4.59 14.25 -9.90
C SER A 50 3.24 13.54 -9.97
N GLU A 51 2.79 13.29 -11.19
CA GLU A 51 1.73 12.32 -11.45
C GLU A 51 2.36 10.92 -11.50
N VAL A 52 1.72 9.96 -10.85
CA VAL A 52 2.16 8.58 -10.75
C VAL A 52 1.07 7.64 -11.27
N SER A 53 1.47 6.42 -11.57
CA SER A 53 0.53 5.38 -11.99
C SER A 53 0.84 4.10 -11.24
N LEU A 54 -0.06 3.73 -10.34
CA LEU A 54 0.04 2.58 -9.46
C LEU A 54 -0.51 1.35 -10.19
N THR A 55 0.20 0.23 -10.10
CA THR A 55 -0.25 -1.05 -10.67
C THR A 55 -1.00 -1.82 -9.59
N SER A 56 -2.25 -2.19 -9.87
CA SER A 56 -3.04 -3.04 -8.98
C SER A 56 -2.69 -4.51 -9.17
N VAL A 57 -3.12 -5.35 -8.22
CA VAL A 57 -2.86 -6.81 -8.25
C VAL A 57 -3.49 -7.53 -9.45
N ASN A 58 -4.49 -6.93 -10.09
CA ASN A 58 -5.14 -7.45 -11.30
C ASN A 58 -4.62 -6.81 -12.60
N GLY A 59 -3.51 -6.05 -12.54
CA GLY A 59 -2.88 -5.43 -13.70
C GLY A 59 -3.49 -4.10 -14.16
N GLY A 60 -4.55 -3.64 -13.50
CA GLY A 60 -5.11 -2.31 -13.73
C GLY A 60 -4.15 -1.19 -13.32
N ARG A 61 -4.35 -0.01 -13.92
CA ARG A 61 -3.56 1.18 -13.63
C ARG A 61 -4.42 2.23 -12.93
N LEU A 62 -3.95 2.68 -11.77
CA LEU A 62 -4.58 3.73 -10.98
C LEU A 62 -3.70 4.98 -11.01
N PRO A 63 -4.14 6.08 -11.63
CA PRO A 63 -3.46 7.37 -11.54
C PRO A 63 -3.33 7.83 -10.09
N GLY A 64 -2.40 8.73 -9.81
CA GLY A 64 -2.28 9.34 -8.51
C GLY A 64 -1.35 10.53 -8.54
N PHE A 65 -1.44 11.35 -7.50
CA PHE A 65 -0.59 12.50 -7.30
C PHE A 65 0.39 12.24 -6.16
N LEU A 66 1.67 12.60 -6.36
CA LEU A 66 2.73 12.45 -5.36
C LEU A 66 3.35 13.81 -5.06
N ALA A 67 3.33 14.21 -3.80
CA ALA A 67 4.08 15.35 -3.27
C ALA A 67 5.13 14.85 -2.27
N ARG A 68 6.38 15.32 -2.38
CA ARG A 68 7.46 14.94 -1.47
C ARG A 68 8.44 16.08 -1.22
N PRO A 69 9.12 16.11 -0.07
CA PRO A 69 10.27 16.99 0.11
C PRO A 69 11.37 16.68 -0.91
N GLU A 70 12.07 17.70 -1.38
CA GLU A 70 13.29 17.59 -2.18
C GLU A 70 14.45 17.15 -1.29
N THR A 71 14.53 15.84 -1.02
CA THR A 71 15.59 15.21 -0.24
C THR A 71 15.87 13.80 -0.74
N ASP A 72 17.11 13.35 -0.61
CA ASP A 72 17.55 11.99 -0.94
C ASP A 72 17.36 11.00 0.21
N THR A 73 16.95 11.48 1.41
CA THR A 73 16.77 10.63 2.58
C THR A 73 15.34 10.08 2.64
N PRO A 74 15.14 8.74 2.76
CA PRO A 74 13.81 8.16 2.94
C PRO A 74 13.13 8.68 4.21
N GLY A 75 11.91 9.20 4.06
CA GLY A 75 11.08 9.73 5.14
C GLY A 75 9.80 8.94 5.36
N PRO A 76 8.98 9.33 6.36
CA PRO A 76 7.65 8.76 6.56
C PRO A 76 6.74 9.06 5.36
N THR A 77 5.83 8.14 5.07
CA THR A 77 4.92 8.21 3.92
C THR A 77 3.48 8.18 4.37
N ILE A 78 2.64 9.01 3.76
CA ILE A 78 1.19 9.06 3.93
C ILE A 78 0.53 8.65 2.61
N VAL A 79 -0.44 7.73 2.69
CA VAL A 79 -1.41 7.52 1.62
C VAL A 79 -2.68 8.27 2.03
N MET A 80 -3.01 9.33 1.30
CA MET A 80 -4.15 10.19 1.58
C MET A 80 -5.39 9.66 0.86
N ILE A 81 -6.41 9.29 1.63
CA ILE A 81 -7.74 8.98 1.13
C ILE A 81 -8.61 10.21 1.32
N TYR A 82 -9.34 10.58 0.28
CA TYR A 82 -10.16 11.79 0.24
C TYR A 82 -11.63 11.45 0.04
N GLU A 83 -12.46 12.48 0.07
CA GLU A 83 -13.91 12.37 0.01
C GLU A 83 -14.43 12.08 -1.41
N ILE A 84 -15.75 11.94 -1.57
CA ILE A 84 -16.42 11.46 -2.79
C ILE A 84 -16.35 12.39 -4.02
N PHE A 85 -15.96 13.66 -3.89
CA PHE A 85 -15.93 14.64 -4.99
C PHE A 85 -14.68 14.53 -5.88
N GLY A 86 -13.81 13.55 -5.66
CA GLY A 86 -12.61 13.36 -6.47
C GLY A 86 -11.38 14.07 -5.91
N MET A 87 -10.26 13.97 -6.63
CA MET A 87 -9.00 14.61 -6.23
C MET A 87 -9.03 16.10 -6.52
N THR A 88 -9.53 16.89 -5.57
CA THR A 88 -9.65 18.34 -5.71
C THR A 88 -8.32 19.09 -5.54
N PRO A 89 -8.21 20.35 -6.00
CA PRO A 89 -7.03 21.19 -5.74
C PRO A 89 -6.70 21.35 -4.25
N GLU A 90 -7.73 21.32 -3.39
CA GLU A 90 -7.55 21.39 -1.94
C GLU A 90 -6.82 20.16 -1.39
N MET A 91 -7.12 18.95 -1.89
CA MET A 91 -6.40 17.74 -1.48
C MET A 91 -4.92 17.81 -1.90
N ARG A 92 -4.63 18.32 -3.10
CA ARG A 92 -3.25 18.57 -3.56
C ARG A 92 -2.55 19.62 -2.70
N ARG A 93 -3.26 20.68 -2.25
CA ARG A 93 -2.72 21.68 -1.31
C ARG A 93 -2.30 21.04 0.01
N ILE A 94 -3.17 20.22 0.61
CA ILE A 94 -2.87 19.54 1.89
C ILE A 94 -1.68 18.59 1.73
N ALA A 95 -1.59 17.83 0.63
CA ALA A 95 -0.43 16.97 0.37
C ALA A 95 0.88 17.76 0.26
N ARG A 96 0.87 18.93 -0.37
CA ARG A 96 2.03 19.82 -0.45
C ARG A 96 2.43 20.35 0.93
N GLU A 97 1.46 20.70 1.77
CA GLU A 97 1.71 21.16 3.15
C GLU A 97 2.34 20.06 4.00
N LEU A 98 1.80 18.84 3.93
CA LEU A 98 2.41 17.69 4.59
C LEU A 98 3.82 17.40 4.03
N ALA A 99 4.06 17.60 2.74
CA ALA A 99 5.39 17.46 2.18
C ALA A 99 6.39 18.50 2.69
N ARG A 100 5.94 19.73 2.95
CA ARG A 100 6.74 20.75 3.65
C ARG A 100 7.05 20.38 5.10
N GLU A 101 6.19 19.58 5.74
CA GLU A 101 6.47 19.02 7.07
C GLU A 101 7.37 17.77 7.02
N GLY A 102 7.87 17.37 5.84
CA GLY A 102 8.82 16.26 5.69
C GLY A 102 8.18 14.91 5.34
N TYR A 103 6.90 14.88 4.99
CA TYR A 103 6.22 13.65 4.57
C TYR A 103 6.29 13.44 3.06
N THR A 104 6.44 12.20 2.62
CA THR A 104 6.04 11.84 1.24
C THR A 104 4.56 11.54 1.25
N VAL A 105 3.76 12.19 0.40
CA VAL A 105 2.30 12.03 0.36
C VAL A 105 1.85 11.56 -1.01
N LEU A 106 1.20 10.41 -1.04
CA LEU A 106 0.55 9.84 -2.22
C LEU A 106 -0.97 10.01 -2.10
N ILE A 107 -1.59 10.58 -3.13
CA ILE A 107 -3.05 10.62 -3.30
C ILE A 107 -3.41 9.73 -4.49
N PRO A 108 -3.88 8.48 -4.28
CA PRO A 108 -4.37 7.63 -5.36
C PRO A 108 -5.69 8.18 -5.90
N ASP A 109 -5.87 8.29 -7.22
CA ASP A 109 -7.13 8.75 -7.79
C ASP A 109 -8.17 7.62 -7.81
N LEU A 110 -8.95 7.50 -6.73
CA LEU A 110 -9.89 6.40 -6.51
C LEU A 110 -11.16 6.47 -7.37
N PHE A 111 -11.45 7.60 -7.99
CA PHE A 111 -12.68 7.81 -8.75
C PHE A 111 -12.45 7.99 -10.25
N SER A 112 -11.21 8.23 -10.68
CA SER A 112 -10.89 8.11 -12.10
C SER A 112 -11.20 6.70 -12.60
N PRO A 113 -11.75 6.56 -13.83
CA PRO A 113 -11.82 5.26 -14.48
C PRO A 113 -10.42 4.65 -14.47
N ALA A 114 -10.28 3.44 -13.92
CA ALA A 114 -9.03 2.72 -14.01
C ALA A 114 -8.67 2.63 -15.50
N ALA A 115 -7.48 3.13 -15.87
CA ALA A 115 -7.02 3.00 -17.24
C ALA A 115 -6.77 1.50 -17.46
N GLY A 116 -7.62 0.90 -18.30
CA GLY A 116 -7.56 -0.50 -18.72
C GLY A 116 -6.55 -0.71 -19.84
#